data_AF-A0A3B0JH46-F1
#
_entry.id   AF-A0A3B0JH46-F1
#
_cell.length_a   1.000
_cell.length_b   1.000
_cell.length_c   1.000
_cell.angle_alpha   90.00
_cell.angle_beta   90.00
_cell.angle_gamma   90.00
#
_symmetry.space_group_name_H-M   'P 1'
#
loop_
_entity.id
_entity.type
_entity.pdbx_description
1 polymer ?
#
loop_
_entity_poly.entity_id
_entity_poly.type
_entity_poly.pdbx_seq_one_letter_code
_entity_poly.pdbx_strand_id
1 'polypeptide(L)'
;MALRALVEAGYVQYIVSQNIDGLHLRSGLNRRYISELHGNIFIEQCHTCGRQFVRSTSVESVGQKSLGIRCRLTASDVGRACRSGSLHDNVLDWEHDLPPKDLDMAIMHSTMADLNITLGTTLQIVPSGNLPLKNRKGGGKLVICNLQPTKHDSKANLVISSYVDAILSKVCKCLGVEISEYTESSDPTTHSSLVEWTIPLNHVNTIKSQFRAHLKETVGCSPKRKKARGAVNAPASSKINN
;
A
#
# COMPACT_ATOMS: atom_id res chain seq x y z
N MET A 1 -8.86 8.03 -11.49
CA MET A 1 -7.98 8.02 -12.67
C MET A 1 -6.58 8.56 -12.41
N ALA A 2 -6.39 9.73 -11.79
CA ALA A 2 -5.06 10.32 -11.56
C ALA A 2 -4.02 9.37 -10.94
N LEU A 3 -4.39 8.59 -9.91
CA LEU A 3 -3.48 7.61 -9.30
C LEU A 3 -3.03 6.51 -10.27
N ARG A 4 -3.93 6.03 -11.15
CA ARG A 4 -3.56 5.07 -12.20
C ARG A 4 -2.55 5.68 -13.17
N ALA A 5 -2.82 6.90 -13.65
CA ALA A 5 -1.90 7.60 -14.55
C ALA A 5 -0.52 7.83 -13.91
N LEU A 6 -0.47 8.19 -12.62
CA LEU A 6 0.78 8.36 -11.88
C LEU A 6 1.56 7.04 -11.69
N VAL A 7 0.86 5.91 -11.56
CA VAL A 7 1.48 4.57 -11.55
C VAL A 7 2.03 4.21 -12.92
N GLU A 8 1.25 4.42 -13.99
CA GLU A 8 1.66 4.16 -15.38
C GLU A 8 2.85 5.03 -15.80
N ALA A 9 2.90 6.28 -15.34
CA ALA A 9 4.02 7.19 -15.54
C ALA A 9 5.24 6.90 -14.64
N GLY A 10 5.15 5.95 -13.69
CA GLY A 10 6.25 5.55 -12.82
C GLY A 10 6.54 6.47 -11.63
N TYR A 11 5.67 7.44 -11.34
CA TYR A 11 5.77 8.32 -10.17
C TYR A 11 5.26 7.65 -8.88
N VAL A 12 4.25 6.78 -8.98
CA VAL A 12 3.68 6.06 -7.83
C VAL A 12 4.02 4.58 -7.96
N GLN A 13 4.77 4.05 -7.00
CA GLN A 13 5.23 2.66 -7.06
C GLN A 13 4.26 1.66 -6.46
N TYR A 14 3.41 2.11 -5.55
CA TYR A 14 2.44 1.24 -4.90
C TYR A 14 1.31 2.04 -4.26
N ILE A 15 0.12 1.44 -4.21
CA ILE A 15 -1.07 1.98 -3.59
C ILE A 15 -1.49 1.05 -2.45
N VAL A 16 -1.76 1.62 -1.28
CA VAL A 16 -2.32 0.88 -0.15
C VAL A 16 -3.69 1.49 0.15
N SER A 17 -4.75 0.72 -0.05
CA SER A 17 -6.12 1.18 0.15
C SER A 17 -6.79 0.51 1.34
N GLN A 18 -7.59 1.31 2.05
CA GLN A 18 -8.54 0.87 3.08
C GLN A 18 -9.97 0.80 2.54
N ASN A 19 -10.20 1.27 1.31
CA ASN A 19 -11.53 1.29 0.73
C ASN A 19 -11.93 -0.10 0.24
N ILE A 20 -13.21 -0.42 0.38
CA ILE A 20 -13.81 -1.65 -0.12
C ILE A 20 -14.63 -1.45 -1.41
N ASP A 21 -14.75 -0.21 -1.88
CA ASP A 21 -15.62 0.20 -3.00
C ASP A 21 -15.23 -0.41 -4.36
N GLY A 22 -14.01 -0.93 -4.49
CA GLY A 22 -13.48 -1.52 -5.71
C GLY A 22 -13.14 -0.53 -6.82
N LEU A 23 -13.16 0.77 -6.58
CA LEU A 23 -12.91 1.78 -7.62
C LEU A 23 -11.47 1.75 -8.15
N HIS A 24 -10.50 1.31 -7.35
CA HIS A 24 -9.13 1.09 -7.86
C HIS A 24 -9.08 -0.06 -8.87
N LEU A 25 -9.67 -1.21 -8.55
CA LEU A 25 -9.85 -2.33 -9.47
C LEU A 25 -10.54 -1.86 -10.76
N ARG A 26 -11.70 -1.22 -10.61
CA ARG A 26 -12.54 -0.76 -11.72
C ARG A 26 -11.89 0.32 -12.57
N SER A 27 -10.95 1.08 -12.00
CA SER A 27 -10.15 2.04 -12.78
C SER A 27 -9.19 1.38 -13.77
N GLY A 28 -9.03 0.05 -13.73
CA GLY A 28 -8.06 -0.71 -14.53
C GLY A 28 -6.65 -0.73 -13.94
N LEU A 29 -6.48 -0.33 -12.68
CA LEU A 29 -5.19 -0.41 -12.00
C LEU A 29 -4.76 -1.88 -11.90
N ASN A 30 -3.55 -2.20 -12.34
CA ASN A 30 -3.07 -3.58 -12.27
C ASN A 30 -2.90 -4.04 -10.81
N ARG A 31 -3.39 -5.25 -10.49
CA ARG A 31 -3.32 -5.86 -9.14
C ARG A 31 -1.94 -5.81 -8.50
N ARG A 32 -0.86 -5.87 -9.29
CA ARG A 32 0.51 -5.84 -8.77
C ARG A 32 0.87 -4.55 -8.05
N TYR A 33 0.11 -3.46 -8.25
CA TYR A 33 0.41 -2.13 -7.70
C TYR A 33 -0.47 -1.75 -6.52
N ILE A 34 -1.33 -2.64 -6.03
CA ILE A 34 -2.27 -2.31 -4.96
C ILE A 34 -2.34 -3.38 -3.89
N SER A 35 -2.43 -2.95 -2.63
CA SER A 35 -2.93 -3.74 -1.50
C SER A 35 -4.32 -3.24 -1.11
N GLU A 36 -5.30 -4.15 -1.06
CA GLU A 36 -6.66 -3.87 -0.62
C GLU A 36 -6.83 -4.43 0.80
N LEU A 37 -6.52 -3.61 1.80
CA LEU A 37 -6.36 -4.09 3.17
C LEU A 37 -7.68 -4.55 3.79
N HIS A 38 -8.81 -3.94 3.43
CA HIS A 38 -10.11 -4.23 4.05
C HIS A 38 -11.05 -5.04 3.15
N GLY A 39 -10.52 -5.57 2.05
CA GLY A 39 -11.28 -6.30 1.03
C GLY A 39 -11.77 -5.41 -0.10
N ASN A 40 -12.59 -5.99 -0.97
CA ASN A 40 -13.19 -5.31 -2.11
C ASN A 40 -14.53 -6.00 -2.44
N ILE A 41 -15.62 -5.22 -2.48
CA ILE A 41 -16.97 -5.75 -2.69
C ILE A 41 -17.16 -6.49 -4.02
N PHE A 42 -16.26 -6.34 -4.99
CA PHE A 42 -16.29 -7.06 -6.27
C PHE A 42 -15.41 -8.30 -6.28
N ILE A 43 -14.77 -8.66 -5.17
CA ILE A 43 -13.84 -9.79 -5.12
C ILE A 43 -14.41 -10.94 -4.30
N GLU A 44 -14.33 -12.13 -4.87
CA GLU A 44 -14.56 -13.39 -4.16
C GLU A 44 -13.24 -14.15 -4.00
N GLN A 45 -13.05 -14.79 -2.84
CA GLN A 45 -11.83 -15.49 -2.49
C GLN A 45 -12.11 -16.95 -2.14
N CYS A 46 -11.31 -17.86 -2.70
CA CYS A 46 -11.36 -19.26 -2.32
C CYS A 46 -10.68 -19.49 -0.96
N HIS A 47 -11.39 -20.06 0.01
CA HIS A 47 -10.82 -20.35 1.33
C HIS A 47 -9.78 -21.49 1.30
N THR A 48 -9.82 -22.36 0.28
CA THR A 48 -8.89 -23.49 0.17
C THR A 48 -7.59 -23.12 -0.55
N CYS A 49 -7.65 -22.47 -1.71
CA CYS A 49 -6.46 -22.15 -2.50
C CYS A 49 -6.01 -20.68 -2.40
N GLY A 50 -6.81 -19.82 -1.78
CA GLY A 50 -6.52 -18.40 -1.61
C GLY A 50 -6.57 -17.56 -2.89
N ARG A 51 -7.02 -18.13 -4.02
CA ARG A 51 -7.22 -17.41 -5.28
C ARG A 51 -8.38 -16.43 -5.17
N GLN A 52 -8.21 -15.25 -5.76
CA GLN A 52 -9.20 -14.18 -5.81
C GLN A 52 -9.72 -14.01 -7.24
N PHE A 53 -11.02 -13.79 -7.38
CA PHE A 53 -11.67 -13.61 -8.67
C PHE A 53 -12.54 -12.36 -8.66
N VAL A 54 -12.56 -11.64 -9.78
CA VAL A 54 -13.41 -10.48 -9.98
C VAL A 54 -14.82 -10.90 -10.34
N ARG A 55 -15.80 -10.25 -9.72
CA ARG A 55 -17.22 -10.34 -10.02
C ARG A 55 -17.66 -9.12 -10.83
N SER A 56 -18.67 -9.32 -11.67
CA SER A 56 -19.33 -8.22 -12.38
C SER A 56 -20.29 -7.41 -11.51
N THR A 57 -20.73 -7.99 -10.40
CA THR A 57 -21.59 -7.33 -9.41
C THR A 57 -21.00 -7.47 -8.01
N SER A 58 -21.32 -6.52 -7.15
CA SER A 58 -20.90 -6.55 -5.75
C SER A 58 -21.43 -7.81 -5.05
N VAL A 59 -20.67 -8.31 -4.07
CA VAL A 59 -21.15 -9.31 -3.12
C VAL A 59 -22.31 -8.75 -2.30
N GLU A 60 -23.19 -9.64 -1.87
CA GLU A 60 -24.33 -9.33 -1.01
C GLU A 60 -24.04 -9.61 0.48
N SER A 61 -22.78 -9.91 0.81
CA SER A 61 -22.32 -10.28 2.14
C SER A 61 -21.05 -9.53 2.55
N VAL A 62 -20.83 -9.47 3.86
CA VAL A 62 -19.62 -8.93 4.51
C VAL A 62 -19.23 -9.88 5.63
N GLY A 63 -17.93 -9.99 5.89
CA GLY A 63 -17.38 -10.78 6.98
C GLY A 63 -16.97 -12.19 6.52
N GLN A 64 -16.37 -12.29 5.33
CA GLN A 64 -15.83 -13.52 4.77
C GLN A 64 -16.86 -14.67 4.74
N LYS A 65 -18.10 -14.38 4.34
CA LYS A 65 -19.19 -15.35 4.30
C LYS A 65 -19.16 -16.16 3.02
N SER A 66 -19.56 -17.42 3.13
CA SER A 66 -19.65 -18.32 1.97
C SER A 66 -20.69 -17.80 0.98
N LEU A 67 -20.30 -17.74 -0.30
CA LEU A 67 -21.18 -17.34 -1.39
C LEU A 67 -21.95 -18.54 -1.97
N GLY A 68 -21.71 -19.76 -1.45
CA GLY A 68 -22.29 -20.99 -2.01
C GLY A 68 -21.72 -21.40 -3.37
N ILE A 69 -20.68 -20.71 -3.85
CA ILE A 69 -20.06 -20.93 -5.16
C ILE A 69 -18.78 -21.76 -4.99
N ARG A 70 -18.56 -22.75 -5.86
CA ARG A 70 -17.31 -23.53 -5.89
C ARG A 70 -16.18 -22.72 -6.52
N CYS A 71 -14.94 -22.99 -6.13
CA CYS A 71 -13.76 -22.36 -6.70
C CYS A 71 -13.73 -22.53 -8.23
N ARG A 72 -13.50 -21.41 -8.93
CA ARG A 72 -13.47 -21.38 -10.40
C ARG A 72 -12.12 -21.80 -11.00
N LEU A 73 -11.12 -22.08 -10.16
CA LEU A 73 -9.78 -22.46 -10.61
C LEU A 73 -9.79 -23.85 -11.26
N THR A 74 -9.52 -23.89 -12.57
CA THR A 74 -9.52 -25.13 -13.35
C THR A 74 -8.10 -25.68 -13.53
N ALA A 75 -8.00 -26.96 -13.95
CA ALA A 75 -6.71 -27.61 -14.11
C ALA A 75 -5.86 -27.02 -15.24
N SER A 76 -6.50 -26.40 -16.26
CA SER A 76 -5.80 -25.69 -17.33
C SER A 76 -5.04 -24.46 -16.83
N ASP A 77 -5.47 -23.85 -15.72
CA ASP A 77 -4.91 -22.58 -15.26
C ASP A 77 -3.60 -22.75 -14.46
N VAL A 78 -3.44 -23.86 -13.74
CA VAL A 78 -2.35 -24.08 -12.77
C VAL A 78 -1.90 -25.55 -12.63
N GLY A 79 -2.27 -26.41 -13.58
CA GLY A 79 -1.93 -27.84 -13.60
C GLY A 79 -2.78 -28.72 -12.66
N ARG A 80 -3.47 -28.14 -11.67
CA ARG A 80 -4.44 -28.87 -10.81
C ARG A 80 -5.61 -27.98 -10.39
N ALA A 81 -6.84 -28.44 -10.68
CA ALA A 81 -8.06 -27.75 -10.26
C ALA A 81 -8.24 -27.75 -8.73
N CYS A 82 -8.85 -26.69 -8.20
CA CYS A 82 -9.26 -26.63 -6.80
C CYS A 82 -10.63 -27.32 -6.62
N ARG A 83 -10.62 -28.62 -6.30
CA ARG A 83 -11.84 -29.46 -6.30
C ARG A 83 -12.78 -29.24 -5.11
N SER A 84 -12.26 -28.81 -3.97
CA SER A 84 -12.99 -28.71 -2.70
C SER A 84 -13.16 -27.27 -2.20
N GLY A 85 -12.67 -26.29 -2.94
CA GLY A 85 -12.72 -24.89 -2.51
C GLY A 85 -14.11 -24.28 -2.69
N SER A 86 -14.56 -23.54 -1.69
CA SER A 86 -15.70 -22.63 -1.78
C SER A 86 -15.23 -21.18 -1.76
N LEU A 87 -15.96 -20.35 -2.51
CA LEU A 87 -15.74 -18.91 -2.59
C LEU A 87 -16.51 -18.21 -1.49
N HIS A 88 -15.84 -17.24 -0.88
CA HIS A 88 -16.37 -16.35 0.14
C HIS A 88 -16.20 -14.91 -0.35
N ASP A 89 -16.96 -13.96 0.21
CA ASP A 89 -16.55 -12.56 0.10
C ASP A 89 -15.18 -12.33 0.79
N ASN A 90 -14.49 -11.25 0.43
CA ASN A 90 -13.21 -10.91 1.06
C ASN A 90 -13.27 -9.63 1.91
N VAL A 91 -14.49 -9.13 2.20
CA VAL A 91 -14.69 -7.90 2.98
C VAL A 91 -14.59 -8.26 4.46
N LEU A 92 -13.78 -7.48 5.19
CA LEU A 92 -13.53 -7.74 6.60
C LEU A 92 -14.68 -7.23 7.49
N ASP A 93 -15.02 -8.03 8.48
CA ASP A 93 -15.70 -7.57 9.71
C ASP A 93 -14.65 -7.23 10.80
N TRP A 94 -15.07 -6.60 11.89
CA TRP A 94 -14.18 -6.06 12.93
C TRP A 94 -13.18 -7.06 13.52
N GLU A 95 -13.58 -8.34 13.65
CA GLU A 95 -12.77 -9.39 14.28
C GLU A 95 -11.83 -10.10 13.30
N HIS A 96 -11.88 -9.75 12.01
CA HIS A 96 -11.04 -10.40 11.01
C HIS A 96 -9.64 -9.81 10.94
N ASP A 97 -8.66 -10.70 10.75
CA ASP A 97 -7.31 -10.32 10.39
C ASP A 97 -7.25 -9.71 8.98
N LEU A 98 -6.32 -8.77 8.80
CA LEU A 98 -5.97 -8.25 7.49
C LEU A 98 -5.40 -9.36 6.58
N PRO A 99 -5.66 -9.32 5.26
CA PRO A 99 -5.13 -10.28 4.29
C PRO A 99 -3.58 -10.28 4.33
N PRO A 100 -2.92 -11.39 4.71
CA PRO A 100 -1.49 -11.39 5.00
C PRO A 100 -0.60 -10.96 3.82
N LYS A 101 -0.97 -11.35 2.60
CA LYS A 101 -0.20 -10.98 1.39
C LYS A 101 -0.27 -9.49 1.10
N ASP A 102 -1.47 -8.91 1.16
CA ASP A 102 -1.68 -7.47 0.97
C ASP A 102 -1.01 -6.67 2.10
N LEU A 103 -1.12 -7.12 3.35
CA LEU A 103 -0.45 -6.46 4.48
C LEU A 103 1.08 -6.52 4.35
N ASP A 104 1.66 -7.68 4.02
CA ASP A 104 3.10 -7.83 3.80
C ASP A 104 3.59 -6.88 2.70
N MET A 105 2.92 -6.85 1.54
CA MET A 105 3.25 -5.96 0.44
C MET A 105 3.15 -4.50 0.86
N ALA A 106 2.08 -4.13 1.56
CA ALA A 106 1.88 -2.77 2.05
C ALA A 106 2.97 -2.36 3.04
N ILE A 107 3.39 -3.25 3.94
CA ILE A 107 4.50 -2.99 4.87
C ILE A 107 5.81 -2.80 4.10
N MET A 108 6.13 -3.69 3.16
CA MET A 108 7.38 -3.61 2.40
C MET A 108 7.46 -2.31 1.61
N HIS A 109 6.43 -1.98 0.83
CA HIS A 109 6.39 -0.74 0.05
C HIS A 109 6.41 0.51 0.95
N SER A 110 5.60 0.54 2.01
CA SER A 110 5.56 1.71 2.91
C SER A 110 6.87 1.91 3.69
N THR A 111 7.65 0.85 3.88
CA THR A 111 8.97 0.93 4.55
C THR A 111 10.06 1.41 3.60
N MET A 112 10.07 0.92 2.36
CA MET A 112 11.08 1.30 1.36
C MET A 112 10.86 2.70 0.77
N ALA A 113 9.62 3.21 0.82
CA ALA A 113 9.26 4.49 0.23
C ALA A 113 10.06 5.66 0.83
N ASP A 114 10.69 6.47 -0.01
CA ASP A 114 11.24 7.77 0.40
C ASP A 114 10.13 8.80 0.68
N LEU A 115 8.93 8.59 0.13
CA LEU A 115 7.75 9.41 0.33
C LEU A 115 6.48 8.55 0.43
N ASN A 116 5.80 8.64 1.58
CA ASN A 116 4.42 8.16 1.73
C ASN A 116 3.46 9.35 1.65
N ILE A 117 2.38 9.21 0.87
CA ILE A 117 1.32 10.22 0.76
C ILE A 117 0.00 9.57 1.19
N THR A 118 -0.72 10.18 2.12
CA THR A 118 -2.06 9.74 2.51
C THR A 118 -3.11 10.67 1.92
N LEU A 119 -4.17 10.08 1.36
CA LEU A 119 -5.24 10.80 0.68
C LEU A 119 -6.57 10.37 1.29
N GLY A 120 -7.31 11.30 1.90
CA GLY A 120 -8.69 11.03 2.32
C GLY A 120 -8.85 9.98 3.43
N THR A 121 -7.90 9.89 4.37
CA THR A 121 -7.99 8.96 5.50
C THR A 121 -7.61 9.65 6.82
N THR A 122 -8.36 9.38 7.88
CA THR A 122 -8.08 9.88 9.24
C THR A 122 -6.95 9.11 9.94
N LEU A 123 -6.47 8.02 9.33
CA LEU A 123 -5.38 7.15 9.83
C LEU A 123 -5.65 6.51 11.21
N GLN A 124 -6.92 6.36 11.58
CA GLN A 124 -7.29 5.84 12.90
C GLN A 124 -7.19 4.32 13.02
N ILE A 125 -7.55 3.59 11.97
CA ILE A 125 -7.59 2.12 11.93
C ILE A 125 -6.17 1.56 11.89
N VAL A 126 -5.87 0.62 12.79
CA VAL A 126 -4.56 -0.01 12.93
C VAL A 126 -4.65 -1.46 12.48
N PRO A 127 -3.64 -2.01 11.77
CA PRO A 127 -2.34 -1.41 11.43
C PRO A 127 -2.32 -0.46 10.22
N SER A 128 -3.37 -0.39 9.41
CA SER A 128 -3.39 0.35 8.13
C SER A 128 -2.92 1.81 8.25
N GLY A 129 -3.47 2.57 9.19
CA GLY A 129 -3.14 3.98 9.42
C GLY A 129 -1.73 4.24 9.95
N ASN A 130 -1.02 3.20 10.41
CA ASN A 130 0.38 3.32 10.85
C ASN A 130 1.39 3.02 9.72
N LEU A 131 0.94 2.44 8.60
CA LEU A 131 1.82 2.10 7.47
C LEU A 131 2.59 3.30 6.91
N PRO A 132 1.99 4.50 6.74
CA PRO A 132 2.70 5.66 6.20
C PRO A 132 3.90 6.13 7.04
N LEU A 133 4.01 5.67 8.30
CA LEU A 133 5.12 6.00 9.20
C LEU A 133 6.30 5.02 9.11
N LYS A 134 6.17 3.92 8.35
CA LYS A 134 7.16 2.84 8.34
C LYS A 134 8.50 3.26 7.73
N ASN A 135 8.51 4.18 6.78
CA ASN A 135 9.71 4.71 6.15
C ASN A 135 10.56 5.64 7.03
N ARG A 136 10.07 6.06 8.21
CA ARG A 136 10.77 7.05 9.05
C ARG A 136 12.17 6.63 9.46
N LYS A 137 12.42 5.33 9.67
CA LYS A 137 13.76 4.83 10.02
C LYS A 137 14.76 5.02 8.88
N GLY A 138 14.30 5.00 7.63
CA GLY A 138 15.10 5.25 6.43
C GLY A 138 15.19 6.73 6.04
N GLY A 139 14.68 7.66 6.85
CA GLY A 139 14.65 9.09 6.52
C GLY A 139 13.55 9.48 5.52
N GLY A 140 12.61 8.58 5.23
CA GLY A 140 11.48 8.87 4.35
C GLY A 140 10.52 9.91 4.93
N LYS A 141 9.78 10.57 4.04
CA LYS A 141 8.83 11.65 4.34
C LYS A 141 7.39 11.15 4.34
N LEU A 142 6.53 11.88 5.04
CA LEU A 142 5.09 11.69 5.07
C LEU A 142 4.38 12.99 4.66
N VAL A 143 3.50 12.91 3.67
CA VAL A 143 2.55 13.97 3.30
C VAL A 143 1.14 13.48 3.58
N ILE A 144 0.31 14.34 4.16
CA ILE A 144 -1.09 14.05 4.47
C ILE A 144 -1.98 15.04 3.71
N CYS A 145 -2.92 14.54 2.91
CA CYS A 145 -3.97 15.33 2.30
C CYS A 145 -5.33 14.85 2.81
N ASN A 146 -5.94 15.61 3.72
CA ASN A 146 -7.25 15.28 4.28
C ASN A 146 -7.97 16.55 4.73
N LEU A 147 -9.30 16.60 4.55
CA LEU A 147 -10.11 17.74 5.01
C LEU A 147 -10.16 17.83 6.55
N GLN A 148 -10.19 16.67 7.22
CA GLN A 148 -10.25 16.57 8.67
C GLN A 148 -8.86 16.31 9.27
N PRO A 149 -8.64 16.65 10.55
CA PRO A 149 -7.45 16.25 11.28
C PRO A 149 -7.23 14.73 11.23
N THR A 150 -5.98 14.31 11.23
CA THR A 150 -5.60 12.89 11.22
C THR A 150 -4.83 12.50 12.47
N LYS A 151 -4.81 11.20 12.78
CA LYS A 151 -4.08 10.64 13.92
C LYS A 151 -2.58 10.99 13.92
N HIS A 152 -1.99 11.26 12.76
CA HIS A 152 -0.54 11.43 12.59
C HIS A 152 -0.14 12.79 12.03
N ASP A 153 -1.00 13.82 12.10
CA ASP A 153 -0.68 15.18 11.61
C ASP A 153 0.65 15.71 12.17
N SER A 154 0.90 15.51 13.47
CA SER A 154 2.15 15.94 14.14
C SER A 154 3.42 15.21 13.66
N LYS A 155 3.28 14.16 12.86
CA LYS A 155 4.39 13.37 12.30
C LYS A 155 4.60 13.63 10.82
N ALA A 156 3.70 14.35 10.16
CA ALA A 156 3.79 14.65 8.74
C ALA A 156 4.82 15.75 8.48
N ASN A 157 5.50 15.65 7.34
CA ASN A 157 6.36 16.71 6.83
C ASN A 157 5.55 17.82 6.14
N LEU A 158 4.35 17.49 5.66
CA LEU A 158 3.41 18.42 5.05
C LEU A 158 1.98 17.92 5.27
N VAL A 159 1.11 18.81 5.72
CA VAL A 159 -0.34 18.57 5.85
C VAL A 159 -1.06 19.54 4.93
N ILE A 160 -1.97 19.01 4.11
CA ILE A 160 -2.76 19.75 3.13
C ILE A 160 -4.24 19.50 3.42
N SER A 161 -4.95 20.56 3.83
CA SER A 161 -6.39 20.50 4.06
C SER A 161 -7.15 20.92 2.80
N SER A 162 -7.36 19.98 1.88
CA SER A 162 -8.04 20.24 0.61
C SER A 162 -8.71 19.00 0.04
N TYR A 163 -9.50 19.19 -1.01
CA TYR A 163 -10.07 18.10 -1.80
C TYR A 163 -8.97 17.36 -2.56
N VAL A 164 -8.97 16.02 -2.45
CA VAL A 164 -7.96 15.16 -3.09
C VAL A 164 -7.94 15.36 -4.61
N ASP A 165 -9.11 15.50 -5.25
CA ASP A 165 -9.21 15.72 -6.70
C ASP A 165 -8.51 17.00 -7.14
N ALA A 166 -8.69 18.09 -6.39
CA ALA A 166 -8.06 19.37 -6.69
C ALA A 166 -6.53 19.30 -6.57
N ILE A 167 -6.02 18.57 -5.56
CA ILE A 167 -4.59 18.37 -5.36
C ILE A 167 -3.99 17.44 -6.41
N LEU A 168 -4.59 16.28 -6.66
CA LEU A 168 -4.08 15.33 -7.65
C LEU A 168 -4.11 15.92 -9.07
N SER A 169 -5.12 16.71 -9.42
CA SER A 169 -5.17 17.41 -10.72
C SER A 169 -4.00 18.38 -10.87
N LYS A 170 -3.69 19.16 -9.83
CA LYS A 170 -2.54 20.07 -9.83
C LYS A 170 -1.21 19.32 -9.88
N VAL A 171 -1.08 18.22 -9.13
CA VAL A 171 0.13 17.37 -9.15
C VAL A 171 0.36 16.80 -10.54
N CYS A 172 -0.66 16.20 -11.17
CA CYS A 172 -0.54 15.65 -12.52
C CYS A 172 -0.14 16.74 -13.52
N LYS A 173 -0.77 17.93 -13.45
CA LYS A 173 -0.40 19.08 -14.28
C LYS A 173 1.07 19.50 -14.09
N CYS A 174 1.55 19.58 -12.86
CA CYS A 174 2.95 19.93 -12.57
C CYS A 174 3.95 18.88 -13.06
N LEU A 175 3.56 17.60 -13.05
CA LEU A 175 4.39 16.49 -13.52
C LEU A 175 4.25 16.22 -15.03
N GLY A 176 3.39 16.95 -15.74
CA GLY A 176 3.10 16.71 -17.15
C GLY A 176 2.41 15.36 -17.41
N VAL A 177 1.69 14.82 -16.42
CA VAL A 177 0.96 13.56 -16.52
C VAL A 177 -0.47 13.85 -16.93
N GLU A 178 -0.90 13.29 -18.07
CA GLU A 178 -2.28 13.35 -18.51
C GLU A 178 -3.15 12.38 -17.70
N ILE A 179 -4.33 12.83 -17.27
CA ILE A 179 -5.29 11.99 -16.55
C ILE A 179 -6.24 11.40 -17.58
N SER A 180 -6.06 10.11 -17.91
CA SER A 180 -6.95 9.40 -18.83
C SER A 180 -8.38 9.33 -18.29
N GLU A 181 -9.35 9.39 -19.20
CA GLU A 181 -10.75 9.14 -18.86
C GLU A 181 -10.98 7.66 -18.52
N TYR A 182 -11.99 7.42 -17.68
CA TYR A 182 -12.47 6.08 -17.41
C TYR A 182 -13.10 5.48 -18.68
N THR A 183 -12.81 4.22 -18.96
CA THR A 183 -13.45 3.46 -20.03
C THR A 183 -13.87 2.09 -19.52
N GLU A 184 -15.07 1.64 -19.90
CA GLU A 184 -15.59 0.33 -19.51
C GLU A 184 -14.68 -0.82 -19.93
N SER A 185 -13.99 -0.69 -21.07
CA SER A 185 -13.01 -1.68 -21.54
C SER A 185 -11.86 -1.91 -20.57
N SER A 186 -11.51 -0.90 -19.77
CA SER A 186 -10.45 -1.00 -18.77
C SER A 186 -10.96 -1.46 -17.39
N ASP A 187 -12.27 -1.53 -17.18
CA ASP A 187 -12.87 -1.98 -15.92
C ASP A 187 -12.97 -3.52 -15.92
N PRO A 188 -12.22 -4.23 -15.05
CA PRO A 188 -12.26 -5.69 -15.03
C PRO A 188 -13.60 -6.27 -14.59
N THR A 189 -14.50 -5.47 -14.00
CA THR A 189 -15.85 -5.90 -13.60
C THR A 189 -16.82 -5.95 -14.79
N THR A 190 -16.51 -5.33 -15.92
CA THR A 190 -17.35 -5.37 -17.13
C THR A 190 -16.99 -6.54 -18.06
N HIS A 191 -15.89 -7.25 -17.78
CA HIS A 191 -15.38 -8.32 -18.62
C HIS A 191 -16.26 -9.57 -18.51
N SER A 192 -16.56 -10.20 -19.64
CA SER A 192 -17.37 -11.43 -19.68
C SER A 192 -16.61 -12.68 -19.25
N SER A 193 -15.28 -12.65 -19.31
CA SER A 193 -14.39 -13.75 -18.91
C SER A 193 -14.01 -13.67 -17.44
N LEU A 194 -13.64 -14.81 -16.86
CA LEU A 194 -13.11 -14.88 -15.50
C LEU A 194 -11.81 -14.06 -15.39
N VAL A 195 -11.78 -13.07 -14.51
CA VAL A 195 -10.58 -12.28 -14.21
C VAL A 195 -10.04 -12.70 -12.83
N GLU A 196 -8.79 -13.15 -12.80
CA GLU A 196 -8.08 -13.43 -11.54
C GLU A 196 -7.53 -12.12 -10.94
N TRP A 197 -7.77 -11.92 -9.65
CA TRP A 197 -7.32 -10.75 -8.88
C TRP A 197 -6.30 -11.10 -7.78
N THR A 198 -5.66 -12.27 -7.88
CA THR A 198 -4.63 -12.67 -6.93
C THR A 198 -3.32 -11.92 -7.20
N ILE A 199 -2.65 -11.43 -6.15
CA ILE A 199 -1.28 -10.89 -6.30
C ILE A 199 -0.35 -11.99 -6.82
N PRO A 200 0.36 -11.78 -7.95
CA PRO A 200 1.27 -12.79 -8.51
C PRO A 200 2.40 -13.15 -7.55
N LEU A 201 2.63 -14.45 -7.31
CA LEU A 201 3.63 -14.92 -6.34
C LEU A 201 5.06 -14.53 -6.71
N ASN A 202 5.39 -14.56 -8.01
CA ASN A 202 6.67 -14.08 -8.52
C ASN A 202 6.90 -12.61 -8.15
N HIS A 203 5.88 -11.77 -8.27
CA HIS A 203 5.95 -10.36 -7.91
C HIS A 203 6.19 -10.17 -6.41
N VAL A 204 5.46 -10.91 -5.56
CA VAL A 204 5.70 -10.90 -4.09
C VAL A 204 7.15 -11.28 -3.78
N ASN A 205 7.69 -12.31 -4.44
CA ASN A 205 9.07 -12.73 -4.23
C ASN A 205 10.09 -11.67 -4.67
N THR A 206 9.83 -10.98 -5.79
CA THR A 206 10.65 -9.84 -6.25
C THR A 206 10.69 -8.72 -5.21
N ILE A 207 9.53 -8.29 -4.71
CA ILE A 207 9.46 -7.23 -3.68
C ILE A 207 10.11 -7.69 -2.37
N LYS A 208 9.93 -8.95 -1.96
CA LYS A 208 10.62 -9.52 -0.79
C LYS A 208 12.14 -9.52 -0.94
N SER A 209 12.67 -9.65 -2.15
CA SER A 209 14.11 -9.54 -2.42
C SER A 209 14.59 -8.10 -2.28
N GLN A 210 13.90 -7.15 -2.92
CA GLN A 210 14.19 -5.72 -2.85
C GLN A 210 14.14 -5.20 -1.41
N PHE A 211 13.12 -5.59 -0.65
CA PHE A 211 12.98 -5.22 0.76
C PHE A 211 14.15 -5.71 1.60
N ARG A 212 14.61 -6.95 1.38
CA ARG A 212 15.80 -7.48 2.06
C ARG A 212 17.08 -6.72 1.70
N ALA A 213 17.23 -6.28 0.45
CA ALA A 213 18.35 -5.44 0.05
C ALA A 213 18.30 -4.07 0.75
N HIS A 214 17.14 -3.41 0.72
CA HIS A 214 16.92 -2.12 1.38
C HIS A 214 17.22 -2.14 2.88
N LEU A 215 16.82 -3.21 3.59
CA LEU A 215 17.13 -3.36 5.01
C LEU A 215 18.64 -3.49 5.30
N LYS A 216 19.41 -4.11 4.40
CA LYS A 216 20.87 -4.22 4.56
C LYS A 216 21.55 -2.86 4.40
N GLU A 217 21.10 -2.05 3.45
CA GLU A 217 21.63 -0.71 3.20
C GLU A 217 21.32 0.26 4.35
N THR A 218 20.08 0.24 4.84
CA THR A 218 19.64 1.13 5.93
C THR A 218 20.25 0.78 7.29
N VAL A 219 20.46 -0.51 7.60
CA VAL A 219 21.11 -0.94 8.85
C VAL A 219 22.64 -0.77 8.79
N GLY A 220 23.25 -0.95 7.60
CA GLY A 220 24.69 -0.79 7.40
C GLY A 220 25.20 0.65 7.50
N CYS A 221 24.32 1.65 7.34
CA CYS A 221 24.65 3.07 7.37
C CYS A 221 24.43 3.74 8.75
N SER A 222 24.74 3.06 9.84
CA SER A 222 24.79 3.70 11.16
C SER A 222 25.93 4.72 11.21
N PRO A 223 25.70 6.01 11.55
CA PRO A 223 26.77 6.99 11.60
C PRO A 223 27.75 6.62 12.72
N LYS A 224 29.00 6.29 12.36
CA LYS A 224 30.11 6.26 13.31
C LYS A 224 30.12 7.62 14.02
N ARG A 225 29.77 7.66 15.30
CA ARG A 225 29.97 8.82 16.17
C ARG A 225 31.41 9.31 15.95
N LYS A 226 31.58 10.46 15.28
CA LYS A 226 32.86 11.17 15.27
C LYS A 226 33.15 11.54 16.71
N LYS A 227 34.05 10.80 17.38
CA LYS A 227 34.65 11.23 18.64
C LYS A 227 35.37 12.54 18.35
N ALA A 228 34.82 13.66 18.82
CA ALA A 228 35.55 14.91 18.87
C ALA A 228 36.74 14.70 19.82
N ARG A 229 37.94 14.54 19.27
CA ARG A 229 39.19 14.72 20.00
C ARG A 229 39.41 16.22 20.14
N GLY A 230 38.83 16.82 21.17
CA GLY A 230 39.24 18.12 21.69
C GLY A 230 40.16 17.90 22.88
N ALA A 231 41.47 17.81 22.62
CA ALA A 231 42.47 17.92 23.67
C ALA A 231 42.50 19.38 24.12
N VAL A 232 42.13 19.65 25.37
CA VAL A 232 42.45 20.91 26.04
C VAL A 232 43.57 20.60 27.03
N ASN A 233 44.80 20.86 26.60
CA ASN A 233 45.93 21.00 27.51
C ASN A 233 45.76 22.34 28.23
N ALA A 234 45.50 22.30 29.53
CA ALA A 234 45.65 23.46 30.40
C ALA A 234 47.10 23.50 30.91
N PRO A 235 47.84 24.61 30.74
CA PRO A 235 49.10 24.78 31.44
C PRO A 235 48.82 25.25 32.87
N ALA A 236 49.44 24.56 33.84
CA ALA A 236 49.56 25.04 35.19
C ALA A 236 50.59 26.19 35.21
N SER A 237 50.18 27.38 35.62
CA SER A 237 51.09 28.44 36.02
C SER A 237 50.72 28.95 37.41
N SER A 238 51.72 28.83 38.26
CA SER A 238 51.87 29.20 39.66
C SER A 238 51.70 30.69 39.98
N LYS A 239 51.15 30.93 41.18
CA LYS A 239 51.55 31.91 42.22
C LYS A 239 51.62 33.43 41.85
N ILE A 240 50.97 34.27 42.67
CA ILE A 240 51.55 35.29 43.58
C ILE A 240 50.48 36.36 43.94
N ASN A 241 50.33 36.58 45.26
CA ASN A 241 50.00 37.79 46.06
C ASN A 241 49.53 39.05 45.29
N ASN A 242 48.51 39.80 45.72
CA ASN A 242 48.24 40.42 47.03
C ASN A 242 46.74 40.62 47.23
#